data_AF-A0A9D6ZY59-F1
#
_entry.id   AF-A0A9D6ZY59-F1
#
_cell.length_a   1.000
_cell.length_b   1.000
_cell.length_c   1.000
_cell.angle_alpha   90.00
_cell.angle_beta   90.00
_cell.angle_gamma   90.00
#
_symmetry.space_group_name_H-M   'P 1'
#
loop_
_entity.id
_entity.type
_entity.pdbx_description
1 polymer ?
#
loop_
_entity_poly.entity_id
_entity_poly.type
_entity_poly.pdbx_seq_one_letter_code
_entity_poly.pdbx_strand_id
1 'polypeptide(L)'
;MLKLLRQKEWSPYLAGTLLGLVYVISIAVTGIIPGASGAFENIGGLIAQAVYPDLAKNTYFQFVMPPGITTAVMILLGIVIGAFVSAKLSGDFKLQTVSDPQWKRVFGNATWKRWLVLFIGGIILEFGAGIAGGCTSGLAIGGGLFLAPSAFIFIAAMFASGIPVAMLMYWRKY
;
A
#
# COMPACT_ATOMS: atom_id res chain seq x y z
N MET A 1 20.23 20.91 -5.91
CA MET A 1 19.64 20.02 -4.89
C MET A 1 18.23 20.44 -4.47
N LEU A 2 18.00 21.66 -3.97
CA LEU A 2 16.66 22.15 -3.55
C LEU A 2 15.59 22.20 -4.65
N LYS A 3 15.97 22.45 -5.92
CA LYS A 3 15.01 22.43 -7.05
C LYS A 3 14.45 21.03 -7.32
N LEU A 4 15.25 19.98 -7.16
CA LEU A 4 14.83 18.59 -7.39
C LEU A 4 13.79 18.17 -6.35
N LEU A 5 14.04 18.50 -5.08
CA LEU A 5 13.12 18.24 -3.96
C LEU A 5 11.77 18.98 -4.06
N ARG A 6 11.67 20.01 -4.91
CA ARG A 6 10.44 20.77 -5.14
C ARG A 6 9.68 20.32 -6.38
N GLN A 7 10.22 19.39 -7.17
CA GLN A 7 9.51 18.86 -8.34
C GLN A 7 8.44 17.87 -7.90
N LYS A 8 7.28 17.91 -8.56
CA LYS A 8 6.18 16.98 -8.31
C LYS A 8 6.51 15.56 -8.75
N GLU A 9 7.27 15.45 -9.84
CA GLU A 9 7.65 14.17 -10.44
C GLU A 9 9.16 14.17 -10.66
N TRP A 10 9.80 13.08 -10.24
CA TRP A 10 11.23 12.84 -10.48
C TRP A 10 11.39 11.92 -11.68
N SER A 11 12.58 11.90 -12.28
CA SER A 11 12.85 10.94 -13.35
C SER A 11 12.67 9.51 -12.82
N PRO A 12 12.02 8.60 -13.59
CA PRO A 12 11.76 7.24 -13.14
C PRO A 12 13.03 6.49 -12.71
N TYR A 13 14.14 6.73 -13.40
CA TYR A 13 15.45 6.15 -13.08
C TYR A 13 15.99 6.63 -11.73
N LEU A 14 15.83 7.92 -11.41
CA LEU A 14 16.28 8.45 -10.13
C LEU A 14 15.39 7.98 -8.98
N ALA A 15 14.07 8.05 -9.16
CA ALA A 15 13.13 7.57 -8.15
C ALA A 15 13.32 6.07 -7.88
N GLY A 16 13.50 5.27 -8.94
CA GLY A 16 13.75 3.84 -8.83
C GLY A 16 15.06 3.49 -8.12
N THR A 17 16.16 4.17 -8.45
CA THR A 17 17.46 3.93 -7.78
C THR A 17 17.42 4.29 -6.30
N LEU A 18 16.80 5.43 -5.94
CA LEU A 18 16.63 5.83 -4.55
C LEU A 18 15.70 4.89 -3.77
N LEU A 19 14.61 4.44 -4.39
CA LEU A 19 13.72 3.45 -3.79
C LEU A 19 14.46 2.13 -3.52
N GLY A 20 15.25 1.65 -4.48
CA GLY A 20 16.09 0.46 -4.32
C GLY A 20 17.09 0.60 -3.17
N LEU A 21 17.77 1.75 -3.08
CA LEU A 21 18.69 2.04 -1.96
C LEU A 21 17.97 2.05 -0.61
N VAL A 22 16.78 2.66 -0.53
CA VAL A 22 15.96 2.64 0.70
C VAL A 22 15.59 1.21 1.08
N TYR A 23 15.21 0.37 0.13
CA TYR A 23 14.92 -1.05 0.39
C TYR A 23 16.15 -1.80 0.92
N VAL A 24 17.31 -1.64 0.29
CA VAL A 24 18.56 -2.28 0.73
C VAL A 24 18.93 -1.83 2.14
N ILE A 25 18.88 -0.53 2.43
CA ILE A 25 19.17 0.02 3.76
C ILE A 25 18.15 -0.50 4.78
N SER A 26 16.86 -0.50 4.44
CA SER A 26 15.82 -0.98 5.34
C SER A 26 16.04 -2.45 5.69
N ILE A 27 16.34 -3.30 4.71
CA ILE A 27 16.61 -4.72 4.94
C ILE A 27 17.89 -4.89 5.77
N ALA A 28 18.94 -4.12 5.48
CA ALA A 28 20.20 -4.18 6.23
C ALA A 28 20.04 -3.79 7.70
N VAL A 29 19.19 -2.79 8.00
CA VAL A 29 18.96 -2.31 9.38
C VAL A 29 17.96 -3.18 10.13
N THR A 30 16.88 -3.61 9.48
CA THR A 30 15.74 -4.24 10.15
C THR A 30 15.67 -5.76 9.96
N GLY A 31 16.42 -6.31 8.99
CA GLY A 31 16.36 -7.72 8.62
C GLY A 31 15.05 -8.16 7.96
N ILE A 32 14.10 -7.24 7.72
CA ILE A 32 12.78 -7.54 7.16
C ILE A 32 12.52 -6.77 5.87
N ILE A 33 11.71 -7.36 5.00
CA ILE A 33 11.26 -6.72 3.77
C ILE A 33 10.15 -5.70 4.10
N PRO A 34 10.27 -4.43 3.65
CA PRO A 34 9.22 -3.43 3.88
C PRO A 34 7.87 -3.83 3.27
N GLY A 35 6.86 -4.00 4.14
CA GLY A 35 5.49 -4.36 3.77
C GLY A 35 4.47 -3.45 4.44
N ALA A 36 3.49 -2.96 3.68
CA ALA A 36 2.40 -2.14 4.23
C ALA A 36 1.28 -2.99 4.86
N SER A 37 0.86 -4.08 4.21
CA SER A 37 -0.24 -4.94 4.68
C SER A 37 -0.01 -5.48 6.09
N GLY A 38 1.19 -5.98 6.38
CA GLY A 38 1.53 -6.47 7.72
C GLY A 38 1.40 -5.42 8.82
N ALA A 39 1.59 -4.13 8.53
CA ALA A 39 1.33 -3.08 9.51
C ALA A 39 -0.17 -2.94 9.82
N PHE A 40 -1.04 -3.04 8.80
CA PHE A 40 -2.49 -3.03 8.99
C PHE A 40 -2.98 -4.27 9.73
N GLU A 41 -2.44 -5.46 9.41
CA GLU A 41 -2.76 -6.71 10.11
C GLU A 41 -2.33 -6.67 11.59
N ASN A 42 -1.15 -6.14 11.90
CA ASN A 42 -0.67 -6.01 13.29
C ASN A 42 -1.51 -5.02 14.12
N ILE A 43 -1.89 -3.87 13.54
CA ILE A 43 -2.77 -2.90 14.19
C ILE A 43 -4.18 -3.49 14.35
N GLY A 44 -4.69 -4.16 13.32
CA GLY A 44 -5.96 -4.87 13.35
C GLY A 44 -5.99 -5.95 14.43
N GLY A 45 -4.89 -6.69 14.59
CA GLY A 45 -4.70 -7.68 15.64
C GLY A 45 -4.71 -7.07 17.05
N LEU A 46 -4.12 -5.90 17.25
CA LEU A 46 -4.19 -5.17 18.53
C LEU A 46 -5.64 -4.79 18.88
N ILE A 47 -6.38 -4.27 17.91
CA ILE A 47 -7.78 -3.90 18.10
C ILE A 47 -8.62 -5.16 18.35
N ALA A 48 -8.39 -6.23 17.59
CA ALA A 48 -9.08 -7.51 17.75
C ALA A 48 -8.81 -8.14 19.13
N GLN A 49 -7.58 -8.07 19.64
CA GLN A 49 -7.23 -8.53 20.98
C GLN A 49 -7.95 -7.72 22.07
N ALA A 50 -8.11 -6.42 21.89
CA ALA A 50 -8.81 -5.55 22.85
C ALA A 50 -10.32 -5.81 22.89
N VAL A 51 -10.94 -6.21 21.78
CA VAL A 51 -12.39 -6.45 21.69
C VAL A 51 -12.77 -7.92 21.93
N TYR A 52 -11.95 -8.87 21.45
CA TYR A 52 -12.17 -10.31 21.53
C TYR A 52 -10.86 -11.03 21.91
N PRO A 53 -10.55 -11.18 23.21
CA PRO A 53 -9.30 -11.77 23.67
C PRO A 53 -9.10 -13.23 23.22
N ASP A 54 -10.17 -13.96 22.87
CA ASP A 54 -10.07 -15.33 22.36
C ASP A 54 -9.66 -15.41 20.88
N LEU A 55 -9.94 -14.37 20.07
CA LEU A 55 -9.48 -14.32 18.67
C LEU A 55 -7.96 -14.12 18.57
N ALA A 56 -7.37 -13.46 19.58
CA ALA A 56 -5.92 -13.28 19.67
C ALA A 56 -5.15 -14.58 19.99
N LYS A 57 -5.84 -15.64 20.42
CA LYS A 57 -5.25 -16.98 20.60
C LYS A 57 -5.20 -17.80 19.32
N ASN A 58 -5.76 -17.30 18.22
CA ASN A 58 -5.74 -17.99 16.94
C ASN A 58 -4.31 -18.03 16.37
N THR A 59 -3.92 -19.16 15.78
CA THR A 59 -2.56 -19.43 15.27
C THR A 59 -2.06 -18.31 14.34
N TYR A 60 -2.95 -17.68 13.58
CA TYR A 60 -2.61 -16.57 12.69
C TYR A 60 -2.08 -15.34 13.44
N PHE A 61 -2.77 -14.87 14.49
CA PHE A 61 -2.32 -13.71 15.27
C PHE A 61 -1.17 -14.04 16.23
N GLN A 62 -0.96 -15.32 16.57
CA GLN A 62 0.17 -15.73 17.41
C GLN A 62 1.46 -15.95 16.63
N PHE A 63 1.40 -16.50 15.42
CA PHE A 63 2.58 -16.95 14.68
C PHE A 63 2.83 -16.23 13.36
N VAL A 64 1.80 -15.61 12.75
CA VAL A 64 1.91 -14.96 11.43
C VAL A 64 1.99 -13.44 11.58
N MET A 65 1.12 -12.83 12.40
CA MET A 65 1.11 -11.39 12.65
C MET A 65 0.90 -11.07 14.14
N PRO A 66 1.99 -10.99 14.93
CA PRO A 66 1.89 -10.71 16.36
C PRO A 66 1.31 -9.30 16.60
N PRO A 67 0.23 -9.18 17.40
CA PRO A 67 -0.39 -7.89 17.68
C PRO A 67 0.62 -6.98 18.40
N GLY A 68 0.97 -5.86 17.78
CA GLY A 68 1.98 -4.95 18.33
C GLY A 68 2.38 -3.83 17.38
N ILE A 69 3.10 -2.85 17.93
CA ILE A 69 3.84 -1.87 17.12
C ILE A 69 5.10 -2.58 16.61
N THR A 70 4.95 -3.33 15.52
CA THR A 70 6.07 -4.00 14.87
C THR A 70 6.87 -3.01 14.01
N THR A 71 8.04 -3.43 13.55
CA THR A 71 8.86 -2.65 12.63
C THR A 71 8.10 -2.28 11.34
N ALA A 72 7.16 -3.11 10.90
CA ALA A 72 6.27 -2.78 9.78
C ALA A 72 5.40 -1.54 10.07
N VAL A 73 4.87 -1.41 11.30
CA VAL A 73 4.10 -0.24 11.73
C VAL A 73 4.97 1.02 11.77
N MET A 74 6.22 0.91 12.24
CA MET A 74 7.17 2.02 12.21
C MET A 74 7.50 2.47 10.79
N ILE A 75 7.68 1.52 9.87
CA ILE A 75 7.88 1.81 8.43
C ILE A 75 6.65 2.51 7.85
N LEU A 76 5.44 2.03 8.16
CA LEU A 76 4.19 2.66 7.70
C LEU A 76 4.08 4.11 8.18
N LEU A 77 4.39 4.37 9.45
CA LEU A 77 4.44 5.73 9.99
C LEU A 77 5.49 6.60 9.27
N GLY A 78 6.66 6.04 9.00
CA GLY A 78 7.70 6.70 8.21
C GLY A 78 7.24 7.07 6.79
N ILE A 79 6.49 6.19 6.13
CA ILE A 79 5.91 6.45 4.80
C ILE A 79 4.90 7.60 4.87
N VAL A 80 4.01 7.62 5.88
CA VAL A 80 3.01 8.68 6.06
C VAL A 80 3.69 10.04 6.29
N ILE A 81 4.66 10.09 7.19
CA ILE A 81 5.41 11.32 7.50
C ILE A 81 6.23 11.77 6.27
N GLY A 82 6.90 10.84 5.60
CA GLY A 82 7.69 11.12 4.40
C GLY A 82 6.84 11.66 3.25
N ALA A 83 5.67 11.06 3.00
CA ALA A 83 4.72 11.52 2.00
C ALA A 83 4.19 12.92 2.33
N PHE A 84 3.89 13.20 3.60
CA PHE A 84 3.44 14.53 4.05
C PHE A 84 4.52 15.61 3.86
N VAL A 85 5.76 15.33 4.26
CA VAL A 85 6.89 16.24 4.07
C VAL A 85 7.15 16.48 2.58
N SER A 86 7.14 15.43 1.76
CA SER A 86 7.29 15.53 0.30
C SER A 86 6.19 16.39 -0.33
N ALA A 87 4.92 16.16 0.02
CA ALA A 87 3.79 16.94 -0.50
C ALA A 87 3.90 18.43 -0.14
N LYS A 88 4.37 18.74 1.07
CA LYS A 88 4.59 20.13 1.50
C LYS A 88 5.76 20.81 0.79
N LEU A 89 6.87 20.08 0.58
CA LEU A 89 8.05 20.61 -0.11
C LEU A 89 7.79 20.85 -1.60
N SER A 90 7.07 19.95 -2.26
CA SER A 90 6.72 20.06 -3.68
C SER A 90 5.52 20.99 -3.94
N GLY A 91 4.92 21.56 -2.88
CA GLY A 91 3.74 22.43 -3.00
C GLY A 91 2.51 21.73 -3.57
N ASP A 92 2.44 20.40 -3.44
CA ASP A 92 1.34 19.58 -3.97
C ASP A 92 0.35 19.11 -2.90
N PHE A 93 0.58 19.51 -1.64
CA PHE A 93 -0.36 19.24 -0.57
C PHE A 93 -1.72 19.88 -0.86
N LYS A 94 -2.74 19.03 -1.06
CA LYS A 94 -4.13 19.44 -1.27
C LYS A 94 -5.04 18.55 -0.44
N LEU A 95 -5.82 19.16 0.44
CA LEU A 95 -6.92 18.48 1.11
C LEU A 95 -8.05 18.30 0.09
N GLN A 96 -8.10 17.12 -0.50
CA GLN A 96 -9.15 16.75 -1.44
C GLN A 96 -10.02 15.69 -0.79
N THR A 97 -11.33 15.84 -0.95
CA THR A 97 -12.23 14.75 -0.64
C THR A 97 -12.11 13.69 -1.73
N VAL A 98 -12.72 12.53 -1.51
CA VAL A 98 -12.76 11.41 -2.44
C VAL A 98 -13.41 11.77 -3.80
N SER A 99 -13.83 13.02 -4.04
CA SER A 99 -14.48 13.45 -5.28
C SER A 99 -13.50 14.00 -6.33
N ASP A 100 -12.72 13.13 -6.97
CA ASP A 100 -11.92 13.53 -8.15
C ASP A 100 -12.82 13.97 -9.32
N PRO A 101 -12.36 14.92 -10.17
CA PRO A 101 -13.09 15.34 -11.36
C PRO A 101 -13.45 14.17 -12.29
N GLN A 102 -12.56 13.20 -12.45
CA GLN A 102 -12.78 12.00 -13.25
C GLN A 102 -13.91 11.14 -12.67
N TRP A 103 -13.92 10.94 -11.34
CA TRP A 103 -15.02 10.21 -10.70
C TRP A 103 -16.35 10.93 -10.84
N LYS A 104 -16.38 12.25 -10.67
CA LYS A 104 -17.61 13.04 -10.84
C LYS A 104 -18.17 12.93 -12.25
N ARG A 105 -17.30 12.94 -13.28
CA ARG A 105 -17.68 12.78 -14.68
C ARG A 105 -18.28 11.41 -14.97
N VAL A 106 -17.74 10.36 -14.34
CA VAL A 106 -18.12 8.97 -14.62
C VAL A 106 -19.29 8.52 -13.73
N PHE A 107 -19.22 8.72 -12.41
CA PHE A 107 -20.16 8.17 -11.44
C PHE A 107 -21.08 9.23 -10.78
N GLY A 108 -20.92 10.50 -11.16
CA GLY A 108 -21.70 11.62 -10.64
C GLY A 108 -21.16 12.20 -9.33
N ASN A 109 -21.88 13.17 -8.77
CA ASN A 109 -21.47 13.90 -7.56
C ASN A 109 -21.67 13.13 -6.24
N ALA A 110 -22.24 11.93 -6.27
CA ALA A 110 -22.52 11.14 -5.08
C ALA A 110 -21.23 10.58 -4.46
N THR A 111 -20.67 11.30 -3.49
CA THR A 111 -19.39 10.97 -2.83
C THR A 111 -19.46 9.65 -2.05
N TRP A 112 -20.63 9.32 -1.48
CA TRP A 112 -20.86 8.09 -0.72
C TRP A 112 -20.62 6.82 -1.55
N LYS A 113 -20.94 6.86 -2.85
CA LYS A 113 -20.73 5.71 -3.75
C LYS A 113 -19.25 5.36 -3.86
N ARG A 114 -18.38 6.37 -3.92
CA ARG A 114 -16.94 6.14 -3.98
C ARG A 114 -16.39 5.64 -2.67
N TRP A 115 -16.86 6.18 -1.55
CA TRP A 115 -16.50 5.65 -0.23
C TRP A 115 -16.83 4.16 -0.11
N LEU A 116 -18.02 3.76 -0.56
CA LEU A 116 -18.43 2.35 -0.54
C LEU A 116 -17.55 1.49 -1.45
N VAL A 117 -17.26 1.95 -2.67
CA VAL A 117 -16.36 1.21 -3.59
C VAL A 117 -14.94 1.11 -3.05
N LEU A 118 -14.40 2.18 -2.46
CA LEU A 118 -13.07 2.17 -1.84
C LEU A 118 -13.02 1.24 -0.63
N PHE A 119 -14.08 1.22 0.18
CA PHE A 119 -14.15 0.37 1.36
C PHE A 119 -14.22 -1.12 0.98
N ILE A 120 -15.14 -1.49 0.07
CA ILE A 120 -15.25 -2.87 -0.42
C ILE A 120 -13.98 -3.28 -1.16
N GLY A 121 -13.44 -2.39 -2.00
CA GLY A 121 -12.18 -2.61 -2.71
C GLY A 121 -11.02 -2.84 -1.74
N GLY A 122 -10.92 -2.06 -0.66
CA GLY A 122 -9.92 -2.22 0.39
C GLY A 122 -10.03 -3.57 1.11
N ILE A 123 -11.25 -4.02 1.44
CA ILE A 123 -11.46 -5.36 2.04
C ILE A 123 -10.96 -6.46 1.10
N ILE A 124 -11.32 -6.39 -0.18
CA ILE A 124 -10.90 -7.40 -1.18
C ILE A 124 -9.38 -7.37 -1.35
N LEU A 125 -8.77 -6.17 -1.35
CA LEU A 125 -7.33 -6.00 -1.53
C LEU A 125 -6.55 -6.57 -0.34
N GLU A 126 -6.99 -6.28 0.89
CA GLU A 126 -6.33 -6.81 2.10
C GLU A 126 -6.52 -8.33 2.22
N PHE A 127 -7.73 -8.82 1.94
CA PHE A 127 -7.99 -10.26 1.91
C PHE A 127 -7.11 -10.98 0.86
N GLY A 128 -6.98 -10.38 -0.33
CA GLY A 128 -6.08 -10.87 -1.37
C GLY A 128 -4.61 -10.83 -0.97
N ALA A 129 -4.17 -9.76 -0.29
CA ALA A 129 -2.81 -9.64 0.23
C ALA A 129 -2.49 -10.72 1.28
N GLY A 130 -3.45 -11.03 2.16
CA GLY A 130 -3.34 -12.12 3.12
C GLY A 130 -3.18 -13.49 2.45
N ILE A 131 -3.99 -13.79 1.42
CA ILE A 131 -3.88 -15.04 0.66
C ILE A 131 -2.55 -15.13 -0.11
N ALA A 132 -2.12 -14.01 -0.72
CA ALA A 132 -0.88 -13.94 -1.47
C ALA A 132 0.38 -13.97 -0.58
N GLY A 133 0.22 -13.77 0.73
CA GLY A 133 1.33 -13.65 1.68
C GLY A 133 2.09 -12.33 1.54
N GLY A 134 1.50 -11.30 0.94
CA GLY A 134 2.15 -10.01 0.77
C GLY A 134 1.40 -9.02 -0.12
N CYS A 135 1.77 -7.75 0.02
CA CYS A 135 1.29 -6.65 -0.82
C CYS A 135 2.33 -6.27 -1.90
N THR A 136 2.02 -5.27 -2.74
CA THR A 136 2.92 -4.80 -3.81
C THR A 136 4.31 -4.42 -3.28
N SER A 137 4.40 -3.73 -2.15
CA SER A 137 5.70 -3.30 -1.60
C SER A 137 6.55 -4.49 -1.13
N GLY A 138 5.93 -5.50 -0.51
CA GLY A 138 6.63 -6.66 0.01
C GLY A 138 6.93 -7.70 -1.07
N LEU A 139 5.92 -8.12 -1.81
CA LEU A 139 6.00 -9.25 -2.74
C LEU A 139 6.47 -8.84 -4.13
N ALA A 140 6.00 -7.71 -4.68
CA ALA A 140 6.42 -7.25 -6.00
C ALA A 140 7.79 -6.57 -5.95
N ILE A 141 7.93 -5.52 -5.13
CA ILE A 141 9.18 -4.76 -5.04
C ILE A 141 10.22 -5.57 -4.26
N GLY A 142 9.91 -5.94 -3.01
CA GLY A 142 10.82 -6.70 -2.16
C GLY A 142 11.22 -8.06 -2.74
N GLY A 143 10.25 -8.85 -3.22
CA GLY A 143 10.53 -10.12 -3.91
C GLY A 143 11.29 -9.92 -5.23
N GLY A 144 11.05 -8.81 -5.94
CA GLY A 144 11.78 -8.44 -7.14
C GLY A 144 13.26 -8.16 -6.90
N LEU A 145 13.64 -7.57 -5.75
CA LEU A 145 15.05 -7.37 -5.38
C LEU A 145 15.81 -8.70 -5.30
N PHE A 146 15.16 -9.77 -4.85
CA PHE A 146 15.75 -11.11 -4.74
C PHE A 146 15.56 -11.97 -5.99
N LEU A 147 14.97 -11.41 -7.06
CA LEU A 147 14.56 -12.13 -8.26
C LEU A 147 13.72 -13.38 -7.94
N ALA A 148 12.87 -13.29 -6.91
CA ALA A 148 12.01 -14.39 -6.52
C ALA A 148 11.00 -14.69 -7.65
N PRO A 149 10.84 -15.95 -8.10
CA PRO A 149 9.86 -16.31 -9.13
C PRO A 149 8.43 -15.90 -8.77
N SER A 150 8.09 -15.96 -7.48
CA SER A 150 6.80 -15.55 -6.94
C SER A 150 6.50 -14.07 -7.18
N ALA A 151 7.51 -13.19 -7.18
CA ALA A 151 7.33 -11.77 -7.44
C ALA A 151 6.86 -11.51 -8.88
N PHE A 152 7.45 -12.19 -9.86
CA PHE A 152 7.07 -12.05 -11.26
C PHE A 152 5.66 -12.58 -11.52
N ILE A 153 5.30 -13.71 -10.91
CA ILE A 153 3.95 -14.27 -10.98
C ILE A 153 2.94 -13.31 -10.35
N PHE A 154 3.25 -12.77 -9.16
CA PHE A 154 2.40 -11.81 -8.49
C PHE A 154 2.19 -10.53 -9.32
N ILE A 155 3.26 -9.97 -9.89
CA ILE A 155 3.19 -8.78 -10.76
C ILE A 155 2.28 -9.08 -11.96
N ALA A 156 2.50 -10.21 -12.64
CA ALA A 156 1.68 -10.61 -13.78
C ALA A 156 0.20 -10.77 -13.40
N ALA A 157 -0.10 -11.45 -12.30
CA ALA A 157 -1.47 -11.65 -11.81
C ALA A 157 -2.14 -10.32 -11.38
N MET A 158 -1.38 -9.42 -10.74
CA MET A 158 -1.85 -8.10 -10.34
C MET A 158 -2.25 -7.26 -11.56
N PHE A 159 -1.42 -7.22 -12.61
CA PHE A 159 -1.77 -6.52 -13.84
C PHE A 159 -2.90 -7.21 -14.61
N ALA A 160 -2.89 -8.55 -14.69
CA ALA A 160 -3.91 -9.33 -15.37
C ALA A 160 -5.29 -9.18 -14.74
N SER A 161 -5.37 -8.94 -13.43
CA SER A 161 -6.64 -8.66 -12.72
C SER A 161 -6.99 -7.17 -12.72
N GLY A 162 -6.01 -6.29 -12.48
CA GLY A 162 -6.23 -4.84 -12.38
C GLY A 162 -6.68 -4.19 -13.68
N ILE A 163 -6.08 -4.58 -14.82
CA ILE A 163 -6.41 -3.98 -16.12
C ILE A 163 -7.88 -4.26 -16.52
N PRO A 164 -8.38 -5.52 -16.49
CA PRO A 164 -9.79 -5.79 -16.78
C PRO A 164 -10.76 -5.12 -15.81
N VAL A 165 -10.44 -5.04 -14.51
CA VAL A 165 -11.30 -4.38 -13.53
C VAL A 165 -11.37 -2.88 -13.80
N ALA A 166 -10.24 -2.24 -14.10
CA ALA A 166 -10.20 -0.83 -14.49
C ALA A 166 -10.97 -0.59 -15.80
N MET A 167 -10.78 -1.46 -16.79
CA MET A 167 -11.53 -1.40 -18.04
C MET A 167 -13.02 -1.54 -17.76
N LEU A 168 -13.49 -2.57 -17.06
CA LEU A 168 -14.90 -2.78 -16.73
C LEU A 168 -15.52 -1.58 -16.00
N MET A 169 -14.80 -1.02 -15.03
CA MET A 169 -15.27 0.11 -14.22
C MET A 169 -15.44 1.39 -15.06
N TYR A 170 -14.56 1.63 -16.03
CA TYR A 170 -14.55 2.85 -16.84
C TYR A 170 -14.99 2.65 -18.31
N TRP A 171 -15.33 1.41 -18.72
CA TRP A 171 -15.51 0.99 -20.12
C TRP A 171 -16.47 1.90 -20.88
N ARG A 172 -17.59 2.28 -20.26
CA ARG A 172 -18.69 2.97 -20.92
C ARG A 172 -18.60 4.50 -20.83
N LYS A 173 -17.54 5.07 -20.23
CA LYS A 173 -17.54 6.47 -19.77
C LYS A 173 -16.21 7.22 -19.98
N TYR A 174 -15.32 6.68 -20.80
CA TYR A 174 -14.22 7.46 -21.40
C TYR A 174 -14.71 8.20 -22.64
#